data_AF-A0A3E2CSY4-F1
#
_entry.id   AF-A0A3E2CSY4-F1
#
_cell.length_a   1.000
_cell.length_b   1.000
_cell.length_c   1.000
_cell.angle_alpha   90.00
_cell.angle_beta   90.00
_cell.angle_gamma   90.00
#
_symmetry.space_group_name_H-M   'P 1'
#
loop_
_entity.id
_entity.type
_entity.pdbx_description
1 polymer ?
#
loop_
_entity_poly.entity_id
_entity_poly.type
_entity_poly.pdbx_seq_one_letter_code
_entity_poly.pdbx_strand_id
1 'polypeptide(L)'
;MIEKVNPSHPDKIADRIAGAIVDLAYKLDENPKIAVEVMLGHGKCAVCIESTVMFKFKDIKNIIHRLSPGKVKIDITVVPQDKHLSRNQDGMVRCGDNGIFKGVPLTDEQKKLSAIARKVYEKYPYDGKYVLDGEKLIICQSHAKREDLLKDYPNAFVNPLGDWTGGISVDTGAVNRKLGSDMADSVTGGGLHGKDLTKADVSVNIYAFLKAQETGRVVEFSCAIGDEMVDGKPYAQIVKIAKDYIDSVGGFEKLACWGLF
;
A
#
# COMPACT_ATOMS: atom_id res chain seq x y z
N MET A 1 -4.55 -17.50 10.38
CA MET A 1 -3.90 -16.41 11.13
C MET A 1 -3.62 -15.23 10.22
N ILE A 2 -3.66 -14.01 10.75
CA ILE A 2 -3.41 -12.78 9.97
C ILE A 2 -2.83 -11.68 10.87
N GLU A 3 -2.03 -10.80 10.27
CA GLU A 3 -1.58 -9.54 10.86
C GLU A 3 -2.16 -8.34 10.07
N LYS A 4 -2.50 -7.27 10.78
CA LYS A 4 -2.91 -5.99 10.19
C LYS A 4 -2.17 -4.84 10.87
N VAL A 5 -1.75 -3.84 10.12
CA VAL A 5 -1.25 -2.56 10.63
C VAL A 5 -2.12 -1.41 10.13
N ASN A 6 -2.18 -0.32 10.91
CA ASN A 6 -3.04 0.82 10.59
C ASN A 6 -2.29 1.95 9.85
N PRO A 7 -3.00 2.98 9.35
CA PRO A 7 -2.41 4.06 8.55
C PRO A 7 -1.35 4.94 9.23
N SER A 8 -1.18 4.82 10.55
CA SER A 8 -0.19 5.57 11.35
C SER A 8 1.09 4.77 11.63
N HIS A 9 1.14 3.49 11.24
CA HIS A 9 2.38 2.71 11.27
C HIS A 9 3.43 3.31 10.32
N PRO A 10 4.73 3.39 10.69
CA PRO A 10 5.77 4.01 9.86
C PRO A 10 5.80 3.54 8.40
N ASP A 11 5.78 2.23 8.14
CA ASP A 11 5.68 1.69 6.77
C ASP A 11 4.42 2.17 6.04
N LYS A 12 3.27 2.23 6.71
CA LYS A 12 2.02 2.72 6.11
C LYS A 12 2.08 4.22 5.83
N ILE A 13 2.81 5.00 6.64
CA ILE A 13 3.09 6.40 6.34
C ILE A 13 3.96 6.51 5.08
N ALA A 14 4.98 5.66 4.93
CA ALA A 14 5.80 5.60 3.72
C ALA A 14 4.95 5.30 2.48
N ASP A 15 4.11 4.25 2.55
CA ASP A 15 3.17 3.86 1.50
C ASP A 15 2.23 5.01 1.13
N ARG A 16 1.68 5.72 2.12
CA ARG A 16 0.76 6.85 1.90
C ARG A 16 1.43 8.06 1.26
N ILE A 17 2.68 8.37 1.64
CA ILE A 17 3.46 9.42 0.98
C ILE A 17 3.69 9.03 -0.48
N ALA A 18 4.12 7.80 -0.75
CA ALA A 18 4.33 7.31 -2.10
C ALA A 18 3.03 7.35 -2.92
N GLY A 19 1.93 6.85 -2.36
CA GLY A 19 0.60 6.88 -2.99
C GLY A 19 0.12 8.30 -3.30
N ALA A 20 0.30 9.25 -2.38
CA ALA A 20 -0.08 10.65 -2.59
C ALA A 20 0.74 11.34 -3.70
N ILE A 21 2.01 10.94 -3.88
CA ILE A 21 2.85 11.42 -4.97
C ILE A 21 2.41 10.81 -6.31
N VAL A 22 2.04 9.52 -6.32
CA VAL A 22 1.45 8.89 -7.52
C VAL A 22 0.11 9.55 -7.88
N ASP A 23 -0.76 9.83 -6.91
CA ASP A 23 -2.00 10.60 -7.12
C ASP A 23 -1.71 11.98 -7.70
N LEU A 24 -0.64 12.66 -7.25
CA LEU A 24 -0.21 13.93 -7.84
C LEU A 24 0.26 13.76 -9.29
N ALA A 25 0.94 12.66 -9.62
CA ALA A 25 1.35 12.37 -10.99
C ALA A 25 0.12 12.24 -11.92
N TYR A 26 -0.89 11.47 -11.50
CA TYR A 26 -2.15 11.28 -12.25
C TYR A 26 -3.01 12.54 -12.36
N LYS A 27 -2.79 13.55 -11.50
CA LYS A 27 -3.42 14.87 -11.63
C LYS A 27 -2.74 15.75 -12.67
N LEU A 28 -1.46 15.52 -12.93
CA LEU A 28 -0.64 16.33 -13.83
C LEU A 28 -0.55 15.72 -15.23
N ASP A 29 -0.75 14.41 -15.35
CA ASP A 29 -0.68 13.64 -16.57
C ASP A 29 -1.76 12.55 -16.52
N GLU A 30 -2.42 12.26 -17.65
CA GLU A 30 -3.45 11.21 -17.71
C GLU A 30 -2.83 9.79 -17.64
N ASN A 31 -1.61 9.63 -18.13
CA ASN A 31 -0.90 8.37 -18.23
C ASN A 31 0.56 8.49 -17.71
N PRO A 32 0.77 8.93 -16.45
CA PRO A 32 2.09 9.10 -15.90
C PRO A 32 2.82 7.76 -15.83
N LYS A 33 4.12 7.79 -16.09
CA LYS A 33 5.01 6.70 -15.69
C LYS A 33 5.78 7.18 -14.47
N ILE A 34 5.54 6.54 -13.33
CA ILE A 34 6.14 6.90 -12.06
C ILE A 34 6.44 5.68 -11.18
N ALA A 35 7.60 5.72 -10.52
CA ALA A 35 7.96 4.89 -9.38
C ALA A 35 8.45 5.80 -8.25
N VAL A 36 7.99 5.56 -7.02
CA VAL A 36 8.27 6.35 -5.83
C VAL A 36 8.66 5.41 -4.71
N GLU A 37 9.85 5.61 -4.16
CA GLU A 37 10.31 4.94 -2.96
C GLU A 37 10.46 5.96 -1.84
N VAL A 38 9.97 5.61 -0.65
CA VAL A 38 10.02 6.45 0.54
C VAL A 38 10.61 5.65 1.69
N MET A 39 11.54 6.25 2.41
CA MET A 39 12.02 5.76 3.70
C MET A 39 11.97 6.92 4.70
N LEU A 40 11.37 6.70 5.87
CA LEU A 40 11.23 7.73 6.89
C LEU A 40 11.35 7.18 8.31
N GLY A 41 11.94 7.97 9.21
CA GLY A 41 12.23 7.58 10.58
C GLY A 41 13.16 8.57 11.25
N HIS A 42 13.05 8.71 12.56
CA HIS A 42 13.96 9.49 13.41
C HIS A 42 14.25 10.91 12.89
N GLY A 43 13.19 11.62 12.50
CA GLY A 43 13.29 13.01 12.02
C GLY A 43 13.87 13.15 10.60
N LYS A 44 13.92 12.08 9.81
CA LYS A 44 14.35 12.09 8.40
C LYS A 44 13.28 11.45 7.50
N CYS A 45 13.22 11.93 6.27
CA CYS A 45 12.43 11.37 5.18
C CYS A 45 13.23 11.48 3.89
N ALA A 46 13.54 10.35 3.27
CA ALA A 46 14.20 10.26 1.98
C ALA A 46 13.20 9.75 0.94
N VAL A 47 13.15 10.42 -0.21
CA VAL A 47 12.24 10.10 -1.31
C VAL A 47 13.02 10.04 -2.62
N CYS A 48 12.93 8.92 -3.32
CA CYS A 48 13.46 8.74 -4.67
C CYS A 48 12.29 8.55 -5.65
N ILE A 49 12.32 9.28 -6.76
CA ILE A 49 11.26 9.28 -7.76
C ILE A 49 11.86 9.16 -9.15
N GLU A 50 11.46 8.13 -9.89
CA GLU A 50 11.62 8.03 -11.34
C GLU A 50 10.28 8.40 -11.99
N SER A 51 10.24 9.45 -12.82
CA SER A 51 8.97 9.90 -13.40
C SER A 51 9.09 10.50 -14.80
N THR A 52 8.03 10.37 -15.61
CA THR A 52 7.83 11.19 -16.82
C THR A 52 7.23 12.57 -16.49
N VAL A 53 6.63 12.71 -15.31
CA VAL A 53 6.00 13.94 -14.83
C VAL A 53 7.04 14.84 -14.15
N MET A 54 7.03 16.12 -14.50
CA MET A 54 7.85 17.15 -13.85
C MET A 54 7.15 17.68 -12.59
N PHE A 55 7.68 17.35 -11.42
CA PHE A 55 7.13 17.81 -10.14
C PHE A 55 7.73 19.14 -9.69
N LYS A 56 6.90 19.98 -9.05
CA LYS A 56 7.43 21.03 -8.18
C LYS A 56 7.83 20.40 -6.85
N PHE A 57 9.09 20.58 -6.44
CA PHE A 57 9.59 20.09 -5.15
C PHE A 57 8.74 20.53 -3.96
N LYS A 58 8.10 21.72 -4.05
CA LYS A 58 7.19 22.23 -3.02
C LYS A 58 5.97 21.32 -2.83
N ASP A 59 5.42 20.75 -3.90
CA ASP A 59 4.22 19.91 -3.82
C ASP A 59 4.53 18.57 -3.13
N ILE A 60 5.68 17.97 -3.45
CA ILE A 60 6.18 16.77 -2.75
C ILE A 60 6.44 17.07 -1.27
N LYS A 61 7.10 18.19 -0.95
CA LYS A 61 7.32 18.61 0.45
C LYS A 61 6.00 18.81 1.21
N ASN A 62 4.99 19.39 0.58
CA ASN A 62 3.67 19.58 1.19
C ASN A 62 2.99 18.22 1.50
N ILE A 63 3.11 17.24 0.60
CA ILE A 63 2.62 15.88 0.83
C ILE A 63 3.33 15.25 2.04
N ILE A 64 4.67 15.32 2.07
CA ILE A 64 5.46 14.76 3.17
C ILE A 64 5.04 15.42 4.50
N HIS A 65 5.01 16.76 4.56
CA HIS A 65 4.62 17.47 5.79
C HIS A 65 3.19 17.16 6.26
N ARG A 66 2.26 16.90 5.33
CA ARG A 66 0.88 16.52 5.68
C ARG A 66 0.79 15.12 6.30
N LEU A 67 1.66 14.20 5.89
CA LEU A 67 1.56 12.78 6.23
C LEU A 67 2.58 12.32 7.28
N SER A 68 3.73 12.97 7.39
CA SER A 68 4.73 12.66 8.42
C SER A 68 4.34 13.32 9.75
N PRO A 69 4.22 12.57 10.86
CA PRO A 69 4.04 13.18 12.17
C PRO A 69 5.31 13.93 12.59
N GLY A 70 5.17 15.22 12.92
CA GLY A 70 6.28 16.06 13.40
C GLY A 70 7.18 16.61 12.28
N LYS A 71 8.32 17.21 12.69
CA LYS A 71 9.28 17.80 11.75
C LYS A 71 10.26 16.72 11.26
N VAL A 72 10.37 16.58 9.94
CA VAL A 72 11.36 15.72 9.29
C VAL A 72 12.28 16.54 8.38
N LYS A 73 13.56 16.18 8.36
CA LYS A 73 14.50 16.63 7.33
C LYS A 73 14.21 15.85 6.06
N ILE A 74 13.88 16.58 5.00
CA ILE A 74 13.44 16.02 3.72
C ILE A 74 14.61 16.00 2.73
N ASP A 75 14.88 14.82 2.17
CA ASP A 75 15.79 14.60 1.05
C ASP A 75 14.98 14.04 -0.13
N ILE A 76 14.98 14.73 -1.26
CA ILE A 76 14.17 14.37 -2.44
C ILE A 76 15.10 14.29 -3.65
N THR A 77 15.10 13.12 -4.29
CA THR A 77 15.72 12.89 -5.59
C THR A 77 14.62 12.60 -6.61
N VAL A 78 14.58 13.38 -7.70
CA VAL A 78 13.69 13.14 -8.83
C VAL A 78 14.53 13.01 -10.08
N VAL A 79 14.39 11.89 -10.77
CA VAL A 79 15.08 11.60 -12.04
C VAL A 79 14.06 11.27 -13.13
N PRO A 80 14.36 11.60 -14.40
CA PRO A 80 13.50 11.21 -15.51
C PRO A 80 13.47 9.69 -15.66
N GLN A 81 12.33 9.13 -16.07
CA GLN A 81 12.26 7.72 -16.44
C GLN A 81 13.19 7.41 -17.62
N ASP A 82 13.77 6.20 -17.64
CA ASP A 82 14.62 5.76 -18.73
C ASP A 82 13.90 5.80 -20.10
N LYS A 83 14.51 6.52 -21.05
CA LYS A 83 13.95 6.76 -22.38
C LYS A 83 13.96 5.52 -23.27
N HIS A 84 14.80 4.52 -23.01
CA HIS A 84 14.82 3.27 -23.78
C HIS A 84 13.67 2.37 -23.33
N LEU A 85 13.48 2.22 -22.02
CA LEU A 85 12.37 1.48 -21.44
C LEU A 85 11.01 2.06 -21.82
N SER A 86 10.88 3.40 -21.80
CA SER A 86 9.65 4.10 -22.19
C SER A 86 9.29 3.84 -23.66
N ARG A 87 10.26 3.97 -24.59
CA ARG A 87 10.07 3.71 -26.02
C ARG A 87 9.65 2.27 -26.35
N ASN A 88 10.10 1.30 -25.57
CA ASN A 88 9.70 -0.10 -25.77
C ASN A 88 8.21 -0.35 -25.45
N GLN A 89 7.53 0.62 -24.84
CA GLN A 89 6.10 0.57 -24.51
C GLN A 89 5.24 1.47 -25.44
N ASP A 90 5.83 2.07 -26.47
CA ASP A 90 5.11 2.97 -27.38
C ASP A 90 4.05 2.22 -28.21
N GLY A 91 2.91 2.88 -28.42
CA GLY A 91 1.82 2.43 -29.29
C GLY A 91 0.82 1.44 -28.67
N MET A 92 1.20 0.69 -27.63
CA MET A 92 0.27 -0.21 -26.92
C MET A 92 0.66 -0.46 -25.46
N VAL A 93 -0.35 -0.54 -24.59
CA VAL A 93 -0.16 -0.83 -23.16
C VAL A 93 0.24 -2.29 -22.98
N ARG A 94 1.43 -2.51 -22.43
CA ARG A 94 2.04 -3.82 -22.19
C ARG A 94 2.53 -3.94 -20.75
N CYS A 95 2.73 -5.17 -20.28
CA CYS A 95 3.34 -5.44 -18.98
C CYS A 95 4.69 -4.70 -18.86
N GLY A 96 4.81 -3.86 -17.83
CA GLY A 96 5.98 -3.02 -17.63
C GLY A 96 7.18 -3.72 -16.99
N ASP A 97 6.98 -4.94 -16.48
CA ASP A 97 8.00 -5.78 -15.85
C ASP A 97 7.56 -7.26 -15.91
N ASN A 98 8.50 -8.17 -15.66
CA ASN A 98 8.18 -9.58 -15.42
C ASN A 98 7.72 -9.82 -13.98
N GLY A 99 6.81 -10.75 -13.76
CA GLY A 99 6.37 -11.06 -12.40
C GLY A 99 5.52 -12.32 -12.29
N ILE A 100 5.31 -12.73 -11.04
CA ILE A 100 4.35 -13.76 -10.64
C ILE A 100 3.34 -13.13 -9.68
N PHE A 101 2.08 -13.49 -9.84
CA PHE A 101 0.96 -12.87 -9.15
C PHE A 101 0.03 -13.93 -8.61
N LYS A 102 -0.58 -13.66 -7.46
CA LYS A 102 -1.47 -14.59 -6.79
C LYS A 102 -2.65 -13.84 -6.20
N GLY A 103 -3.85 -14.38 -6.37
CA GLY A 103 -5.06 -13.93 -5.69
C GLY A 103 -5.60 -15.06 -4.82
N VAL A 104 -5.93 -14.77 -3.57
CA VAL A 104 -6.52 -15.71 -2.62
C VAL A 104 -7.81 -15.12 -2.05
N PRO A 105 -8.93 -15.87 -2.03
CA PRO A 105 -10.17 -15.42 -1.38
C PRO A 105 -9.93 -15.10 0.09
N LEU A 106 -10.43 -13.96 0.56
CA LEU A 106 -10.32 -13.57 1.96
C LEU A 106 -11.10 -14.53 2.86
N THR A 107 -10.45 -14.98 3.92
CA THR A 107 -11.09 -15.71 5.02
C THR A 107 -11.89 -14.76 5.92
N ASP A 108 -12.84 -15.32 6.68
CA ASP A 108 -13.59 -14.54 7.67
C ASP A 108 -12.70 -14.00 8.79
N GLU A 109 -11.64 -14.73 9.14
CA GLU A 109 -10.63 -14.29 10.10
C GLU A 109 -9.92 -13.00 9.63
N GLN A 110 -9.51 -12.94 8.36
CA GLN A 110 -8.88 -11.76 7.76
C GLN A 110 -9.82 -10.55 7.72
N LYS A 111 -11.07 -10.77 7.30
CA LYS A 111 -12.10 -9.71 7.28
C LYS A 111 -12.38 -9.19 8.69
N LYS A 112 -12.49 -10.10 9.67
CA LYS A 112 -12.70 -9.76 11.08
C LYS A 112 -11.57 -8.91 11.64
N LEU A 113 -10.31 -9.30 11.41
CA LEU A 113 -9.17 -8.51 11.90
C LEU A 113 -9.10 -7.13 11.23
N SER A 114 -9.36 -7.04 9.92
CA SER A 114 -9.40 -5.74 9.22
C SER A 114 -10.47 -4.82 9.81
N ALA A 115 -11.68 -5.34 10.07
CA ALA A 115 -12.75 -4.58 10.70
C ALA A 115 -12.40 -4.10 12.12
N ILE A 116 -11.77 -4.97 12.93
CA ILE A 116 -11.29 -4.61 14.28
C ILE A 116 -10.25 -3.49 14.19
N ALA A 117 -9.25 -3.63 13.31
CA ALA A 117 -8.18 -2.66 13.13
C ALA A 117 -8.71 -1.27 12.75
N ARG A 118 -9.71 -1.21 11.85
CA ARG A 118 -10.38 0.03 11.44
C ARG A 118 -11.15 0.66 12.59
N LYS A 119 -11.98 -0.12 13.30
CA LYS A 119 -12.76 0.36 14.45
C LYS A 119 -11.87 0.90 15.57
N VAL A 120 -10.74 0.23 15.85
CA VAL A 120 -9.78 0.71 16.85
C VAL A 120 -9.10 2.00 16.39
N TYR A 121 -8.66 2.06 15.12
CA TYR A 121 -8.02 3.24 14.56
C TYR A 121 -8.93 4.47 14.50
N GLU A 122 -10.22 4.31 14.24
CA GLU A 122 -11.21 5.39 14.29
C GLU A 122 -11.26 6.08 15.66
N LYS A 123 -11.10 5.31 16.74
CA LYS A 123 -11.07 5.82 18.11
C LYS A 123 -9.68 6.33 18.52
N TYR A 124 -8.63 5.69 18.01
CA TYR A 124 -7.24 5.98 18.34
C TYR A 124 -6.40 6.08 17.04
N PRO A 125 -6.33 7.26 16.40
CA PRO A 125 -5.68 7.43 15.09
C PRO A 125 -4.14 7.48 15.17
N TYR A 126 -3.56 6.61 15.99
CA TYR A 126 -2.13 6.49 16.25
C TYR A 126 -1.61 5.13 15.82
N ASP A 127 -0.29 4.94 15.83
CA ASP A 127 0.35 3.69 15.43
C ASP A 127 -0.27 2.47 16.14
N GLY A 128 -0.48 1.41 15.37
CA GLY A 128 -1.12 0.20 15.86
C GLY A 128 -0.94 -0.99 14.93
N LYS A 129 -0.88 -2.15 15.57
CA LYS A 129 -0.65 -3.46 14.97
C LYS A 129 -1.52 -4.50 15.66
N TYR A 130 -2.11 -5.38 14.86
CA TYR A 130 -3.11 -6.34 15.30
C TYR A 130 -2.78 -7.71 14.74
N VAL A 131 -3.03 -8.75 15.53
CA VAL A 131 -2.87 -10.14 15.10
C VAL A 131 -4.10 -10.93 15.52
N LEU A 132 -4.60 -11.78 14.63
CA LEU A 132 -5.63 -12.75 14.92
C LEU A 132 -5.14 -14.14 14.50
N ASP A 133 -5.14 -15.05 15.47
CA ASP A 133 -4.76 -16.45 15.31
C ASP A 133 -5.78 -17.32 16.03
N GLY A 134 -6.81 -17.74 15.29
CA GLY A 134 -8.02 -18.38 15.82
C GLY A 134 -8.75 -17.43 16.78
N GLU A 135 -8.80 -17.80 18.05
CA GLU A 135 -9.42 -16.99 19.10
C GLU A 135 -8.44 -15.97 19.72
N LYS A 136 -7.14 -16.11 19.46
CA LYS A 136 -6.11 -15.25 20.02
C LYS A 136 -6.06 -13.92 19.27
N LEU A 137 -6.71 -12.91 19.85
CA LEU A 137 -6.66 -11.53 19.37
C LEU A 137 -5.58 -10.75 20.15
N ILE A 138 -4.61 -10.18 19.43
CA ILE A 138 -3.59 -9.28 19.98
C ILE A 138 -3.85 -7.89 19.42
N ILE A 139 -3.93 -6.90 20.30
CA ILE A 139 -4.10 -5.48 19.95
C ILE A 139 -2.95 -4.70 20.57
N CYS A 140 -2.03 -4.24 19.73
CA CYS A 140 -1.02 -3.26 20.11
C CYS A 140 -1.45 -1.91 19.52
N GLN A 141 -2.03 -1.03 20.33
CA GLN A 141 -2.51 0.28 19.90
C GLN A 141 -1.92 1.36 20.78
N SER A 142 -1.14 2.25 20.17
CA SER A 142 -0.57 3.41 20.83
C SER A 142 -1.67 4.40 21.24
N HIS A 143 -1.44 5.11 22.36
CA HIS A 143 -2.37 6.10 22.95
C HIS A 143 -3.76 5.54 23.33
N ALA A 144 -3.90 4.22 23.45
CA ALA A 144 -5.11 3.57 23.92
C ALA A 144 -4.88 2.95 25.30
N LYS A 145 -5.78 3.24 26.24
CA LYS A 145 -5.79 2.59 27.55
C LYS A 145 -6.24 1.14 27.41
N ARG A 146 -5.55 0.24 28.10
CA ARG A 146 -5.87 -1.20 28.10
C ARG A 146 -7.32 -1.46 28.46
N GLU A 147 -7.82 -0.80 29.51
CA GLU A 147 -9.18 -1.00 30.04
C GLU A 147 -10.25 -0.60 29.03
N ASP A 148 -9.99 0.40 28.19
CA ASP A 148 -10.94 0.86 27.19
C ASP A 148 -11.08 -0.14 26.04
N LEU A 149 -9.98 -0.78 25.63
CA LEU A 149 -10.01 -1.81 24.59
C LEU A 149 -10.60 -3.12 25.10
N LEU A 150 -10.38 -3.47 26.38
CA LEU A 150 -10.96 -4.68 26.98
C LEU A 150 -12.48 -4.60 27.16
N LYS A 151 -13.08 -3.40 27.18
CA LYS A 151 -14.56 -3.26 27.15
C LYS A 151 -15.15 -3.81 25.86
N ASP A 152 -14.51 -3.52 24.73
CA ASP A 152 -14.94 -3.98 23.40
C ASP A 152 -14.42 -5.39 23.08
N TYR A 153 -13.24 -5.76 23.60
CA TYR A 153 -12.52 -6.99 23.29
C TYR A 153 -12.00 -7.68 24.57
N PRO A 154 -12.90 -8.27 25.40
CA PRO A 154 -12.56 -8.73 26.75
C PRO A 154 -11.50 -9.84 26.81
N ASN A 155 -11.40 -10.65 25.75
CA ASN A 155 -10.45 -11.78 25.68
C ASN A 155 -9.15 -11.42 24.93
N ALA A 156 -8.95 -10.15 24.56
CA ALA A 156 -7.77 -9.75 23.78
C ALA A 156 -6.51 -9.55 24.64
N PHE A 157 -5.36 -9.85 24.05
CA PHE A 157 -4.06 -9.46 24.56
C PHE A 157 -3.79 -8.01 24.13
N VAL A 158 -4.09 -7.05 25.01
CA VAL A 158 -3.95 -5.61 24.72
C VAL A 158 -2.63 -5.06 25.25
N ASN A 159 -1.81 -4.47 24.38
CA ASN A 159 -0.53 -3.82 24.72
C ASN A 159 0.32 -4.68 25.70
N PRO A 160 0.70 -5.92 25.33
CA PRO A 160 1.35 -6.86 26.25
C PRO A 160 2.69 -6.37 26.80
N LEU A 161 3.37 -5.45 26.10
CA LEU A 161 4.61 -4.81 26.54
C LEU A 161 4.36 -3.61 27.50
N GLY A 162 3.11 -3.19 27.67
CA GLY A 162 2.72 -1.94 28.32
C GLY A 162 2.56 -0.78 27.34
N ASP A 163 2.48 0.44 27.88
CA ASP A 163 2.26 1.66 27.11
C ASP A 163 3.47 2.01 26.22
N TRP A 164 3.19 2.48 25.01
CA TRP A 164 4.19 2.88 24.03
C TRP A 164 3.63 4.00 23.13
N THR A 165 4.51 4.86 22.60
CA THR A 165 4.14 6.04 21.81
C THR A 165 4.04 5.76 20.30
N GLY A 166 4.88 4.87 19.78
CA GLY A 166 4.82 4.44 18.38
C GLY A 166 5.24 5.49 17.34
N GLY A 167 5.08 5.13 16.08
CA GLY A 167 5.33 6.00 14.93
C GLY A 167 6.81 6.19 14.59
N ILE A 168 7.09 7.18 13.75
CA ILE A 168 8.40 7.37 13.11
C ILE A 168 9.53 7.75 14.08
N SER A 169 9.22 8.03 15.34
CA SER A 169 10.22 8.32 16.38
C SER A 169 10.80 7.07 17.01
N VAL A 170 10.08 5.94 16.95
CA VAL A 170 10.51 4.66 17.54
C VAL A 170 10.92 3.62 16.51
N ASP A 171 10.45 3.76 15.27
CA ASP A 171 10.76 2.83 14.18
C ASP A 171 10.90 3.56 12.83
N THR A 172 11.60 2.91 11.88
CA THR A 172 11.79 3.41 10.52
C THR A 172 10.84 2.69 9.57
N GLY A 173 10.09 3.45 8.78
CA GLY A 173 9.21 2.93 7.75
C GLY A 173 9.84 2.97 6.35
N ALA A 174 9.47 2.01 5.51
CA ALA A 174 9.72 2.04 4.07
C ALA A 174 8.52 1.49 3.27
N VAL A 175 8.42 1.93 2.02
CA VAL A 175 7.36 1.53 1.09
C VAL A 175 7.33 0.00 0.90
N ASN A 176 6.13 -0.57 0.78
CA ASN A 176 5.87 -1.98 0.50
C ASN A 176 6.47 -2.98 1.53
N ARG A 177 6.67 -2.56 2.78
CA ARG A 177 7.17 -3.44 3.87
C ARG A 177 6.06 -4.12 4.69
N LYS A 178 4.81 -4.00 4.24
CA LYS A 178 3.61 -4.53 4.91
C LYS A 178 2.66 -5.28 3.96
N LEU A 179 3.19 -5.97 2.96
CA LEU A 179 2.40 -6.67 1.92
C LEU A 179 1.38 -7.67 2.48
N GLY A 180 1.71 -8.46 3.52
CA GLY A 180 0.73 -9.36 4.15
C GLY A 180 -0.45 -8.63 4.80
N SER A 181 -0.19 -7.45 5.37
CA SER A 181 -1.24 -6.57 5.88
C SER A 181 -2.05 -5.93 4.75
N ASP A 182 -1.45 -5.72 3.57
CA ASP A 182 -2.12 -5.09 2.43
C ASP A 182 -2.87 -6.09 1.53
N MET A 183 -2.40 -7.33 1.43
CA MET A 183 -2.84 -8.31 0.44
C MET A 183 -3.31 -9.65 1.04
N ALA A 184 -3.28 -9.79 2.37
CA ALA A 184 -3.60 -11.03 3.07
C ALA A 184 -2.72 -12.18 2.57
N ASP A 185 -3.31 -13.28 2.11
CA ASP A 185 -2.58 -14.43 1.56
C ASP A 185 -2.21 -14.26 0.07
N SER A 186 -2.59 -13.15 -0.55
CA SER A 186 -2.30 -12.84 -1.96
C SER A 186 -0.89 -12.25 -2.16
N VAL A 187 0.00 -12.36 -1.17
CA VAL A 187 1.33 -11.74 -1.20
C VAL A 187 2.21 -12.31 -2.32
N THR A 188 2.88 -11.41 -3.02
CA THR A 188 3.86 -11.69 -4.08
C THR A 188 5.17 -10.93 -3.82
N GLY A 189 6.16 -11.05 -4.71
CA GLY A 189 7.40 -10.28 -4.60
C GLY A 189 7.22 -8.76 -4.83
N GLY A 190 6.33 -8.39 -5.76
CA GLY A 190 6.00 -7.00 -6.07
C GLY A 190 4.92 -6.42 -5.15
N GLY A 191 5.04 -5.12 -4.84
CA GLY A 191 4.13 -4.39 -3.96
C GLY A 191 3.17 -3.42 -4.68
N LEU A 192 2.13 -2.98 -3.97
CA LEU A 192 1.04 -2.17 -4.50
C LEU A 192 1.34 -0.67 -4.56
N HIS A 193 2.29 -0.20 -3.74
CA HIS A 193 2.43 1.24 -3.45
C HIS A 193 3.59 1.84 -4.23
N GLY A 194 3.45 3.13 -4.56
CA GLY A 194 4.52 3.94 -5.17
C GLY A 194 4.69 3.78 -6.69
N LYS A 195 3.92 2.91 -7.35
CA LYS A 195 4.04 2.67 -8.80
C LYS A 195 2.74 3.03 -9.52
N ASP A 196 2.82 3.50 -10.76
CA ASP A 196 1.64 3.70 -11.60
C ASP A 196 1.02 2.38 -12.10
N LEU A 197 -0.20 2.46 -12.64
CA LEU A 197 -0.99 1.32 -13.08
C LEU A 197 -0.35 0.50 -14.20
N THR A 198 0.60 1.05 -14.95
CA THR A 198 1.25 0.29 -16.02
C THR A 198 2.24 -0.75 -15.48
N LYS A 199 2.58 -0.70 -14.18
CA LYS A 199 3.43 -1.68 -13.52
C LYS A 199 2.59 -2.88 -13.07
N ALA A 200 2.99 -4.07 -13.51
CA ALA A 200 2.25 -5.30 -13.26
C ALA A 200 2.10 -5.59 -11.75
N ASP A 201 3.09 -5.23 -10.94
CA ASP A 201 3.05 -5.27 -9.47
C ASP A 201 1.84 -4.58 -8.84
N VAL A 202 1.29 -3.56 -9.51
CA VAL A 202 0.09 -2.86 -9.06
C VAL A 202 -1.13 -3.47 -9.72
N SER A 203 -1.19 -3.42 -11.05
CA SER A 203 -2.41 -3.74 -11.79
C SER A 203 -2.76 -5.22 -11.77
N VAL A 204 -1.79 -6.12 -11.94
CA VAL A 204 -2.03 -7.57 -11.95
C VAL A 204 -2.29 -8.08 -10.53
N ASN A 205 -1.64 -7.53 -9.51
CA ASN A 205 -1.95 -7.87 -8.12
C ASN A 205 -3.36 -7.48 -7.70
N ILE A 206 -3.79 -6.25 -8.02
CA ILE A 206 -5.17 -5.81 -7.78
C ILE A 206 -6.14 -6.72 -8.56
N TYR A 207 -5.87 -6.97 -9.83
CA TYR A 207 -6.69 -7.83 -10.67
C TYR A 207 -6.82 -9.26 -10.11
N ALA A 208 -5.70 -9.89 -9.76
CA ALA A 208 -5.67 -11.23 -9.21
C ALA A 208 -6.46 -11.31 -7.90
N PHE A 209 -6.26 -10.33 -7.01
CA PHE A 209 -7.00 -10.23 -5.76
C PHE A 209 -8.52 -10.15 -6.01
N LEU A 210 -8.95 -9.23 -6.88
CA LEU A 210 -10.37 -9.03 -7.19
C LEU A 210 -10.99 -10.28 -7.82
N LYS A 211 -10.31 -10.90 -8.79
CA LYS A 211 -10.79 -12.13 -9.43
C LYS A 211 -10.90 -13.28 -8.43
N ALA A 212 -9.97 -13.39 -7.47
CA ALA A 212 -10.07 -14.39 -6.41
C ALA A 212 -11.30 -14.15 -5.52
N GLN A 213 -11.60 -12.90 -5.16
CA GLN A 213 -12.79 -12.57 -4.38
C GLN A 213 -14.08 -12.87 -5.15
N GLU A 214 -14.12 -12.54 -6.45
CA GLU A 214 -15.28 -12.77 -7.31
C GLU A 214 -15.54 -14.27 -7.52
N THR A 215 -14.49 -15.05 -7.78
CA THR A 215 -14.62 -16.47 -8.13
C THR A 215 -14.65 -17.41 -6.92
N GLY A 216 -14.24 -16.92 -5.74
CA GLY A 216 -14.04 -17.74 -4.55
C GLY A 216 -12.93 -18.78 -4.70
N ARG A 217 -12.00 -18.59 -5.64
CA ARG A 217 -10.90 -19.53 -5.94
C ARG A 217 -9.54 -18.84 -5.89
N VAL A 218 -8.51 -19.60 -5.56
CA VAL A 218 -7.13 -19.16 -5.72
C VAL A 218 -6.83 -19.05 -7.23
N VAL A 219 -6.21 -17.94 -7.63
CA VAL A 219 -5.77 -17.69 -9.01
C VAL A 219 -4.30 -17.32 -9.01
N GLU A 220 -3.58 -17.71 -10.05
CA GLU A 220 -2.15 -17.46 -10.21
C GLU A 220 -1.86 -17.03 -11.63
N PHE A 221 -1.01 -16.00 -11.78
CA PHE A 221 -0.61 -15.45 -13.08
C PHE A 221 0.89 -15.23 -13.12
N SER A 222 1.43 -15.17 -14.34
CA SER A 222 2.76 -14.64 -14.60
C SER A 222 2.73 -13.81 -15.87
N CYS A 223 3.63 -12.85 -15.98
CA CYS A 223 3.86 -12.11 -17.22
C CYS A 223 5.35 -11.86 -17.43
N ALA A 224 5.75 -11.70 -18.69
CA ALA A 224 7.01 -11.12 -19.09
C ALA A 224 6.82 -9.61 -19.38
N ILE A 225 7.93 -8.87 -19.31
CA ILE A 225 7.94 -7.50 -19.81
C ILE A 225 7.58 -7.50 -21.31
N GLY A 226 6.64 -6.65 -21.70
CA GLY A 226 6.14 -6.58 -23.08
C GLY A 226 4.93 -7.46 -23.37
N ASP A 227 4.47 -8.31 -22.43
CA ASP A 227 3.24 -9.08 -22.64
C ASP A 227 2.04 -8.15 -22.87
N GLU A 228 1.28 -8.47 -23.90
CA GLU A 228 0.08 -7.73 -24.31
C GLU A 228 -1.18 -8.30 -23.65
N MET A 229 -1.07 -9.52 -23.11
CA MET A 229 -2.16 -10.29 -22.54
C MET A 229 -1.71 -10.94 -21.23
N VAL A 230 -2.57 -10.91 -20.22
CA VAL A 230 -2.43 -11.73 -19.00
C VAL A 230 -3.79 -12.36 -18.72
N ASP A 231 -3.82 -13.63 -18.34
CA ASP A 231 -5.08 -14.35 -18.09
C ASP A 231 -6.06 -14.34 -19.30
N GLY A 232 -5.50 -14.38 -20.51
CA GLY A 232 -6.28 -14.28 -21.75
C GLY A 232 -7.01 -12.94 -21.94
N LYS A 233 -6.68 -11.91 -21.15
CA LYS A 233 -7.23 -10.55 -21.27
C LYS A 233 -6.17 -9.56 -21.75
N PRO A 234 -6.53 -8.57 -22.58
CA PRO A 234 -5.62 -7.47 -22.91
C PRO A 234 -5.12 -6.79 -21.64
N TYR A 235 -3.83 -6.51 -21.58
CA TYR A 235 -3.23 -5.89 -20.40
C TYR A 235 -3.84 -4.50 -20.12
N ALA A 236 -4.22 -3.76 -21.16
CA ALA A 236 -5.00 -2.51 -21.03
C ALA A 236 -6.32 -2.69 -20.26
N GLN A 237 -6.99 -3.84 -20.40
CA GLN A 237 -8.21 -4.15 -19.65
C GLN A 237 -7.90 -4.40 -18.17
N ILE A 238 -6.80 -5.07 -17.85
CA ILE A 238 -6.34 -5.29 -16.47
C ILE A 238 -5.98 -3.95 -15.81
N VAL A 239 -5.25 -3.10 -16.53
CA VAL A 239 -4.94 -1.73 -16.10
C VAL A 239 -6.21 -0.94 -15.81
N LYS A 240 -7.23 -1.04 -16.67
CA LYS A 240 -8.53 -0.39 -16.45
C LYS A 240 -9.24 -0.94 -15.21
N ILE A 241 -9.29 -2.25 -15.00
CA ILE A 241 -9.91 -2.85 -13.81
C ILE A 241 -9.23 -2.35 -12.53
N ALA A 242 -7.89 -2.32 -12.52
CA ALA A 242 -7.13 -1.80 -11.40
C ALA A 242 -7.39 -0.30 -11.17
N LYS A 243 -7.48 0.49 -12.26
CA LYS A 243 -7.85 1.91 -12.18
C LYS A 243 -9.20 2.12 -11.54
N ASP A 244 -10.23 1.44 -12.05
CA ASP A 244 -11.61 1.56 -11.56
C ASP A 244 -11.68 1.21 -10.07
N TYR A 245 -10.92 0.19 -9.62
CA TYR A 245 -10.80 -0.15 -8.21
C TYR A 245 -10.12 0.94 -7.38
N ILE A 246 -8.95 1.44 -7.80
CA ILE A 246 -8.24 2.52 -7.10
C ILE A 246 -9.11 3.78 -6.98
N ASP A 247 -9.79 4.15 -8.06
CA ASP A 247 -10.71 5.29 -8.07
C ASP A 247 -11.87 5.07 -7.08
N SER A 248 -12.42 3.85 -7.00
CA SER A 248 -13.48 3.50 -6.04
C SER A 248 -13.02 3.57 -4.57
N VAL A 249 -11.73 3.34 -4.30
CA VAL A 249 -11.12 3.48 -2.97
C VAL A 249 -10.80 4.95 -2.63
N GLY A 250 -10.67 5.80 -3.66
CA GLY A 250 -10.38 7.23 -3.52
C GLY A 250 -8.93 7.61 -3.80
N GLY A 251 -8.20 6.81 -4.58
CA GLY A 251 -6.82 7.07 -5.02
C GLY A 251 -5.77 6.20 -4.32
N PHE A 252 -4.52 6.33 -4.76
CA PHE A 252 -3.38 5.56 -4.28
C PHE A 252 -3.06 5.85 -2.81
N GLU A 253 -3.18 7.11 -2.35
CA GLU A 253 -3.01 7.42 -0.92
C GLU A 253 -4.04 6.69 -0.05
N LYS A 254 -5.29 6.58 -0.53
CA LYS A 254 -6.36 5.90 0.20
C LYS A 254 -6.20 4.39 0.20
N LEU A 255 -5.78 3.82 -0.93
CA LEU A 255 -5.36 2.42 -1.01
C LEU A 255 -4.26 2.13 0.01
N ALA A 256 -3.25 3.00 0.08
CA ALA A 256 -2.13 2.86 1.01
C ALA A 256 -2.52 2.89 2.50
N CYS A 257 -3.72 3.31 2.89
CA CYS A 257 -4.15 3.24 4.29
C CYS A 257 -4.34 1.79 4.76
N TRP A 258 -4.92 0.94 3.92
CA TRP A 258 -5.36 -0.39 4.34
C TRP A 258 -5.03 -1.51 3.35
N GLY A 259 -4.52 -1.20 2.16
CA GLY A 259 -4.37 -2.18 1.09
C GLY A 259 -5.72 -2.63 0.56
N LEU A 260 -5.80 -3.89 0.14
CA LEU A 260 -6.91 -4.47 -0.61
C LEU A 260 -8.08 -4.95 0.27
N PHE A 261 -7.93 -4.96 1.60
CA PHE A 261 -8.94 -5.47 2.54
C PHE A 261 -8.93 -4.75 3.88
#